data_AF-A0AAU6D3W0-F1
#
_entry.id   AF-A0AAU6D3W0-F1
#
_cell.length_a   1.000
_cell.length_b   1.000
_cell.length_c   1.000
_cell.angle_alpha   90.00
_cell.angle_beta   90.00
_cell.angle_gamma   90.00
#
_symmetry.space_group_name_H-M   'P 1'
#
loop_
_entity.id
_entity.type
_entity.pdbx_description
1 polymer ?
#
loop_
_entity_poly.entity_id
_entity_poly.type
_entity_poly.pdbx_seq_one_letter_code
_entity_poly.pdbx_strand_id
1 'polypeptide(L)'
;MKRVWRPACRKAGIPDGIGPHALRHHYAGLLINHGESVKTVSERLGHTDAAMTLNIYTHLWPDSEARTRAAVDKAYADRPDEGETPAEEAA
;
A
#
# COMPACT_ATOMS: atom_id res chain seq x y z
N MET A 1 -27.67 16.19 2.12
CA MET A 1 -27.14 14.87 2.56
C MET A 1 -27.74 14.33 3.86
N LYS A 2 -27.94 15.14 4.92
CA LYS A 2 -28.48 14.69 6.22
C LYS A 2 -29.84 13.96 6.16
N ARG A 3 -30.71 14.32 5.21
CA ARG A 3 -32.07 13.75 5.05
C ARG A 3 -32.08 12.26 4.71
N VAL A 4 -31.10 11.77 3.94
CA VAL A 4 -31.03 10.37 3.50
C VAL A 4 -29.95 9.61 4.28
N TRP A 5 -28.80 10.25 4.50
CA TRP A 5 -27.64 9.64 5.13
C TRP A 5 -27.91 9.21 6.59
N ARG A 6 -28.45 10.11 7.42
CA ARG A 6 -28.68 9.80 8.85
C ARG A 6 -29.68 8.65 9.04
N PRO A 7 -30.85 8.62 8.37
CA PRO A 7 -31.73 7.47 8.45
C PRO A 7 -31.07 6.16 7.99
N ALA A 8 -30.28 6.19 6.91
CA ALA A 8 -29.57 5.02 6.41
C ALA A 8 -28.53 4.50 7.44
N CYS A 9 -27.71 5.39 8.01
CA CYS A 9 -26.76 5.05 9.07
C CYS A 9 -27.45 4.43 10.28
N ARG A 10 -28.55 5.03 10.76
CA ARG A 10 -29.32 4.47 11.89
C ARG A 10 -29.87 3.08 11.58
N LYS A 11 -30.40 2.88 10.37
CA LYS A 11 -30.90 1.56 9.94
C LYS A 11 -29.78 0.52 9.85
N ALA A 12 -28.57 0.95 9.48
CA ALA A 12 -27.39 0.09 9.39
C ALA A 12 -26.62 -0.07 10.72
N GLY A 13 -27.08 0.53 11.83
CA GLY A 13 -26.38 0.48 13.12
C GLY A 13 -25.08 1.29 13.18
N ILE A 14 -24.87 2.22 12.25
CA ILE A 14 -23.68 3.08 12.22
C ILE A 14 -23.88 4.26 13.19
N PRO A 15 -22.89 4.57 14.06
CA PRO A 15 -22.98 5.69 15.00
C PRO A 15 -23.25 7.04 14.32
N ASP A 16 -23.95 7.91 15.04
CA ASP A 16 -24.11 9.29 14.63
C ASP A 16 -22.75 10.02 14.60
N GLY A 17 -22.66 11.06 13.77
CA GLY A 17 -21.41 11.81 13.57
C GLY A 17 -20.51 11.24 12.47
N ILE A 18 -20.75 10.01 12.01
CA ILE A 18 -20.07 9.45 10.84
C ILE A 18 -20.62 10.09 9.56
N GLY A 19 -19.76 10.81 8.85
CA GLY A 19 -20.07 11.40 7.55
C GLY A 19 -19.76 10.44 6.38
N PRO A 20 -20.27 10.70 5.17
CA PRO A 20 -19.98 9.88 3.99
C PRO A 20 -18.50 9.77 3.64
N HIS A 21 -17.68 10.73 4.07
CA HIS A 21 -16.24 10.65 3.89
C HIS A 21 -15.62 9.42 4.58
N ALA A 22 -16.25 8.89 5.64
CA ALA A 22 -15.83 7.65 6.28
C ALA A 22 -15.91 6.44 5.33
N LEU A 23 -16.88 6.41 4.40
CA LEU A 23 -16.93 5.37 3.37
C LEU A 23 -15.73 5.45 2.43
N ARG A 24 -15.29 6.68 2.10
CA ARG A 24 -14.09 6.88 1.28
C ARG A 24 -12.85 6.39 2.02
N HIS A 25 -12.72 6.69 3.31
CA HIS A 25 -11.62 6.15 4.13
C HIS A 25 -11.66 4.63 4.19
N HIS A 26 -12.83 4.05 4.41
CA HIS A 26 -13.00 2.59 4.45
C HIS A 26 -12.62 1.94 3.12
N TYR A 27 -13.06 2.51 1.99
CA TYR A 27 -12.72 2.02 0.66
C TYR A 27 -11.22 2.10 0.37
N ALA A 28 -10.56 3.22 0.71
CA ALA A 28 -9.11 3.34 0.59
C ALA A 28 -8.38 2.26 1.42
N GLY A 29 -8.78 2.09 2.69
CA GLY A 29 -8.20 1.09 3.57
C GLY A 29 -8.38 -0.34 3.07
N LEU A 30 -9.54 -0.68 2.50
CA LEU A 30 -9.78 -1.99 1.89
C LEU A 30 -8.79 -2.28 0.76
N LEU A 31 -8.62 -1.34 -0.18
CA LEU A 31 -7.70 -1.53 -1.30
C LEU A 31 -6.25 -1.71 -0.81
N ILE A 32 -5.82 -0.88 0.14
CA ILE A 32 -4.47 -0.95 0.71
C ILE A 32 -4.25 -2.28 1.44
N ASN A 33 -5.22 -2.73 2.24
CA ASN A 33 -5.15 -4.00 2.96
C ASN A 33 -5.09 -5.21 2.01
N HIS A 34 -5.68 -5.11 0.82
CA HIS A 34 -5.58 -6.13 -0.23
C HIS A 34 -4.30 -6.02 -1.08
N GLY A 35 -3.36 -5.15 -0.71
CA GLY A 35 -2.05 -5.04 -1.35
C GLY A 35 -2.04 -4.23 -2.64
N GLU A 36 -3.06 -3.42 -2.89
CA GLU A 36 -3.11 -2.57 -4.08
C GLU A 36 -2.01 -1.51 -4.07
N SER A 37 -1.56 -1.15 -5.28
CA SER A 37 -0.56 -0.10 -5.45
C SER A 37 -1.13 1.28 -5.14
N VAL A 38 -0.28 2.21 -4.69
CA VAL A 38 -0.72 3.60 -4.44
C VAL A 38 -1.29 4.27 -5.69
N LYS A 39 -0.79 3.92 -6.87
CA LYS A 39 -1.33 4.39 -8.15
C LYS A 39 -2.78 3.92 -8.33
N THR A 40 -3.03 2.62 -8.18
CA THR A 40 -4.39 2.05 -8.26
C THR A 40 -5.33 2.72 -7.27
N VAL A 41 -4.92 2.82 -6.00
CA VAL A 41 -5.73 3.45 -4.95
C VAL A 41 -6.03 4.90 -5.32
N SER A 42 -5.03 5.67 -5.76
CA SER A 42 -5.17 7.07 -6.18
C SER A 42 -6.17 7.24 -7.31
N GLU A 43 -6.08 6.41 -8.35
CA GLU A 43 -6.99 6.42 -9.50
C GLU A 43 -8.42 6.07 -9.10
N ARG A 44 -8.61 5.05 -8.25
CA ARG A 44 -9.94 4.66 -7.74
C ARG A 44 -10.56 5.71 -6.83
N LEU A 45 -9.74 6.45 -6.11
CA LEU A 45 -10.17 7.60 -5.33
C LEU A 45 -10.40 8.85 -6.20
N GLY A 46 -9.93 8.88 -7.44
CA GLY A 46 -10.00 10.05 -8.32
C GLY A 46 -9.11 11.20 -7.85
N HIS A 47 -7.99 10.89 -7.18
CA HIS A 47 -6.98 11.90 -6.87
C HIS A 47 -6.16 12.20 -8.13
N THR A 48 -5.93 13.49 -8.40
CA THR A 48 -5.13 13.97 -9.52
C THR A 48 -3.63 13.68 -9.35
N ASP A 49 -3.20 13.43 -8.11
CA ASP A 49 -1.81 13.13 -7.75
C ASP A 49 -1.77 12.02 -6.70
N ALA A 50 -0.91 11.02 -6.93
CA ALA A 50 -0.66 9.93 -5.99
C ALA A 50 -0.08 10.44 -4.65
N ALA A 51 0.64 11.55 -4.65
CA ALA A 51 1.14 12.17 -3.42
C ALA A 51 0.00 12.54 -2.46
N MET A 52 -1.16 12.97 -2.97
CA MET A 52 -2.33 13.24 -2.14
C MET A 52 -2.81 11.96 -1.42
N THR A 53 -2.80 10.83 -2.12
CA THR A 53 -3.15 9.53 -1.53
C THR A 53 -2.17 9.14 -0.43
N LEU A 54 -0.87 9.25 -0.68
CA LEU A 54 0.17 8.96 0.32
C LEU A 54 0.04 9.88 1.54
N ASN A 55 -0.10 11.19 1.34
CA ASN A 55 -0.22 12.15 2.43
C ASN A 55 -1.38 11.83 3.39
N ILE A 56 -2.47 11.27 2.88
CA ILE A 56 -3.67 10.95 3.68
C ILE A 56 -3.60 9.53 4.25
N TYR A 57 -3.14 8.55 3.47
CA TYR A 57 -3.33 7.13 3.76
C TYR A 57 -2.03 6.34 3.99
N THR A 58 -0.84 6.96 3.93
CA THR A 58 0.45 6.25 4.13
C THR A 58 0.47 5.38 5.38
N HIS A 59 -0.14 5.83 6.48
CA HIS A 59 -0.20 5.09 7.74
C HIS A 59 -0.96 3.75 7.66
N LEU A 60 -1.69 3.49 6.57
CA LEU A 60 -2.38 2.22 6.33
C LEU A 60 -1.52 1.21 5.58
N TRP A 61 -0.45 1.64 4.89
CA TRP A 61 0.44 0.71 4.21
C TRP A 61 1.33 -0.02 5.23
N PRO A 62 1.43 -1.36 5.14
CA PRO A 62 2.31 -2.11 6.00
C PRO A 62 3.77 -1.78 5.70
N ASP A 63 4.60 -1.70 6.73
CA ASP A 63 6.05 -1.72 6.56
C ASP A 63 6.44 -2.98 5.77
N SER A 64 7.42 -2.82 4.89
CA SER A 64 7.88 -3.86 3.99
C SER A 64 9.38 -4.10 4.06
N GLU A 65 10.11 -3.57 5.05
CA GLU A 65 11.58 -3.69 5.11
C GLU A 65 12.06 -5.15 4.94
N ALA A 66 11.52 -6.08 5.73
CA ALA A 66 11.89 -7.50 5.65
C ALA A 66 11.55 -8.13 4.29
N ARG A 67 10.41 -7.76 3.71
CA ARG A 67 9.96 -8.24 2.40
C ARG A 67 10.86 -7.71 1.29
N THR A 68 11.27 -6.44 1.39
CA THR A 68 12.20 -5.78 0.48
C THR A 68 13.56 -6.49 0.51
N ARG A 69 14.10 -6.75 1.71
CA ARG A 69 15.35 -7.49 1.89
C ARG A 69 15.30 -8.86 1.24
N ALA A 70 14.29 -9.67 1.59
CA ALA A 70 14.12 -11.01 1.04
C ALA A 70 13.98 -11.01 -0.50
N ALA A 71 13.33 -10.00 -1.07
CA ALA A 71 13.21 -9.86 -2.52
C ALA A 71 14.57 -9.61 -3.21
N VAL A 72 15.43 -8.78 -2.60
CA VAL A 72 16.80 -8.52 -3.10
C VAL A 72 17.66 -9.77 -2.96
N ASP A 73 17.68 -10.41 -1.79
CA ASP A 73 18.47 -11.62 -1.55
C ASP A 73 18.12 -12.71 -2.56
N LYS A 74 16.81 -12.93 -2.80
CA LYS A 74 16.32 -13.88 -3.80
C LYS A 74 16.80 -13.56 -5.21
N ALA A 75 16.89 -12.29 -5.59
CA ALA A 75 17.28 -11.89 -6.93
C ALA A 75 18.78 -12.17 -7.23
N TYR A 76 19.61 -12.23 -6.18
CA TYR A 76 21.06 -12.44 -6.31
C TYR A 76 21.55 -13.82 -5.84
N ALA A 77 20.67 -14.69 -5.31
CA ALA A 77 21.02 -16.00 -4.77
C ALA A 77 21.71 -16.95 -5.78
N ASP A 78 21.43 -16.82 -7.08
CA ASP A 78 22.00 -17.67 -8.14
C ASP A 78 23.15 -17.00 -8.91
N ARG A 79 23.62 -15.82 -8.47
CA ARG A 79 24.71 -15.15 -9.18
C ARG A 79 26.02 -15.86 -8.84
N PRO A 80 26.73 -16.47 -9.82
CA PRO A 80 28.03 -17.07 -9.57
C PRO A 80 28.96 -16.00 -9.00
N ASP A 81 29.73 -16.38 -7.97
CA ASP A 81 30.74 -15.53 -7.39
C ASP A 81 31.86 -15.33 -8.43
N GLU A 82 31.86 -14.20 -9.13
CA GLU A 82 32.94 -13.78 -10.04
C GLU A 82 34.16 -13.27 -9.24
N GLY A 83 34.49 -13.96 -8.13
CA GLY A 83 35.36 -13.47 -7.07
C GLY A 83 36.61 -14.30 -6.78
N GLU A 84 36.86 -15.41 -7.48
CA GLU A 84 38.10 -16.18 -7.32
C GLU A 84 38.76 -16.43 -8.68
N THR A 85 39.38 -15.39 -9.23
CA THR A 85 40.44 -15.59 -10.23
C THR A 85 41.60 -16.26 -9.48
N PRO A 86 42.00 -17.50 -9.80
CA PRO A 86 43.20 -18.08 -9.22
C PRO A 86 44.36 -17.17 -9.62
N ALA A 87 45.07 -16.63 -8.63
CA ALA A 87 46.32 -15.92 -8.85
C ALA A 87 47.21 -16.80 -9.74
N GLU A 88 47.55 -16.27 -10.91
CA GLU A 88 48.37 -16.90 -11.93
C GLU A 88 49.76 -17.20 -11.33
N GLU A 89 49.91 -18.39 -10.73
CA GLU A 89 51.20 -19.02 -10.51
C GLU A 89 51.75 -19.45 -11.89
N ALA A 90 52.57 -18.60 -12.48
CA ALA A 90 53.52 -19.01 -13.51
C ALA A 90 54.86 -18.34 -13.23
N ALA A 91 55.72 -19.14 -12.62
CA ALA A 91 57.16 -18.92 -12.44
C ALA A 91 57.92 -19.00 -13.78
#